data_AF-A0AAF0KEJ1-F1
#
_entry.id   AF-A0AAF0KEJ1-F1
#
_cell.length_a   1.000
_cell.length_b   1.000
_cell.length_c   1.000
_cell.angle_alpha   90.00
_cell.angle_beta   90.00
_cell.angle_gamma   90.00
#
_symmetry.space_group_name_H-M   'P 1'
#
loop_
_entity.id
_entity.type
_entity.pdbx_description
1 polymer ?
#
loop_
_entity_poly.entity_id
_entity_poly.type
_entity_poly.pdbx_seq_one_letter_code
_entity_poly.pdbx_strand_id
1 'polypeptide(L)'
;MTSNSTKLADFLRKIADAIEPLDAPSLDAFLRQNSVPIASDVGKNDRESAKASGGLSKKTPKAKTAGRVQTKRKKSQSPPSKGLEELRNILSELQNANARDVGTRVLKNHKLIKADLIALAKLADVHIMKNDTVSRLEEKLVETLIGSRLNSQAIRGTLNLPD
;
A
#
# COMPACT_ATOMS: atom_id res chain seq x y z
N MET A 1 -6.49 50.16 7.18
CA MET A 1 -6.19 48.95 6.38
C MET A 1 -6.02 47.76 7.33
N THR A 2 -7.08 47.04 7.70
CA THR A 2 -7.00 45.87 8.63
C THR A 2 -8.07 44.79 8.35
N SER A 3 -8.59 44.70 7.12
CA SER A 3 -9.80 43.92 6.82
C SER A 3 -9.58 42.42 6.50
N ASN A 4 -8.33 41.96 6.46
CA ASN A 4 -8.00 40.57 6.08
C ASN A 4 -7.66 39.66 7.27
N SER A 5 -7.32 40.22 8.44
CA SER A 5 -6.95 39.45 9.64
C SER A 5 -8.18 38.83 10.33
N THR A 6 -9.32 39.51 10.31
CA THR A 6 -10.56 39.03 10.97
C THR A 6 -11.18 37.85 10.24
N LYS A 7 -11.15 37.84 8.90
CA LYS A 7 -11.69 36.73 8.10
C LYS A 7 -10.99 35.39 8.34
N LEU A 8 -9.68 35.42 8.58
CA LEU A 8 -8.91 34.21 8.90
C LEU A 8 -9.25 33.70 10.31
N ALA A 9 -9.39 34.61 11.28
CA ALA A 9 -9.77 34.25 12.65
C ALA A 9 -11.18 33.65 12.71
N ASP A 10 -12.14 34.22 11.98
CA ASP A 10 -13.51 33.71 11.89
C ASP A 10 -13.56 32.34 11.19
N PHE A 11 -12.71 32.13 10.18
CA PHE A 11 -12.60 30.84 9.51
C PHE A 11 -12.03 29.74 10.42
N LEU A 12 -10.97 30.04 11.18
CA LEU A 12 -10.39 29.09 12.12
C LEU A 12 -11.35 28.74 13.27
N ARG A 13 -12.12 29.72 13.74
CA ARG A 13 -13.16 29.50 14.76
C ARG A 13 -14.30 28.60 14.25
N LYS A 14 -14.70 28.77 12.99
CA LYS A 14 -15.70 27.92 12.33
C LYS A 14 -15.22 26.48 12.12
N ILE A 15 -13.92 26.25 11.94
CA ILE A 15 -13.35 24.90 11.90
C ILE A 15 -13.36 24.26 13.28
N ALA A 16 -13.01 25.02 14.33
CA ALA A 16 -13.01 24.52 15.70
C ALA A 16 -14.42 24.12 16.19
N ASP A 17 -15.46 24.88 15.83
CA ASP A 17 -16.86 24.54 16.16
C ASP A 17 -17.41 23.36 15.33
N ALA A 18 -16.83 23.06 14.16
CA ALA A 18 -17.25 21.93 13.32
C ALA A 18 -16.65 20.59 13.75
N ILE A 19 -15.70 20.59 14.69
CA ILE A 19 -15.14 19.38 15.28
C ILE A 19 -15.89 19.14 16.59
N GLU A 20 -17.05 18.47 16.47
CA GLU A 20 -17.72 17.91 17.63
C GLU A 20 -16.75 17.05 18.44
N PRO A 21 -16.76 17.11 19.78
CA PRO A 21 -16.04 16.14 20.59
C PRO A 21 -16.66 14.77 20.32
N LEU A 22 -15.89 13.89 19.66
CA LEU A 22 -16.22 12.47 19.56
C LEU A 22 -16.32 11.91 20.98
N ASP A 23 -17.54 11.77 21.46
CA ASP A 23 -17.83 11.14 22.75
C ASP A 23 -17.24 9.73 22.77
N ALA A 24 -16.29 9.53 23.69
CA ALA A 24 -15.64 8.26 23.98
C ALA A 24 -16.57 7.01 24.09
N PRO A 25 -17.84 7.09 24.52
CA PRO A 25 -18.71 5.89 24.56
C PRO A 25 -19.03 5.25 23.21
N SER A 26 -18.79 5.92 22.06
CA SER A 26 -19.11 5.33 20.74
C SER A 26 -18.09 4.28 20.27
N LEU A 27 -16.85 4.35 20.77
CA LEU A 27 -15.78 3.44 20.36
C LEU A 27 -15.96 2.01 20.93
N ASP A 28 -16.48 1.91 22.17
CA ASP A 28 -16.71 0.62 22.85
C ASP A 28 -17.87 -0.16 22.22
N ALA A 29 -18.92 0.54 21.79
CA ALA A 29 -20.05 -0.04 21.06
C ALA A 29 -19.60 -0.64 19.71
N PHE A 30 -18.71 0.04 18.98
CA PHE A 30 -18.20 -0.43 17.70
C PHE A 30 -17.31 -1.68 17.83
N LEU A 31 -16.49 -1.75 18.88
CA LEU A 31 -15.65 -2.92 19.18
C LEU A 31 -16.48 -4.16 19.50
N ARG A 32 -17.57 -4.01 20.26
CA ARG A 32 -18.49 -5.11 20.57
C ARG A 32 -19.29 -5.59 19.35
N GLN A 33 -19.61 -4.70 18.42
CA GLN A 33 -20.40 -5.05 17.25
C GLN A 33 -19.60 -5.82 16.19
N ASN A 34 -18.26 -5.71 16.21
CA ASN A 34 -17.37 -6.33 15.23
C ASN A 34 -16.41 -7.39 15.81
N SER A 35 -16.51 -7.71 17.10
CA SER A 35 -15.78 -8.82 17.68
C SER A 35 -16.33 -10.15 17.15
N VAL A 36 -15.63 -10.72 16.17
CA VAL A 36 -15.84 -12.08 15.65
C VAL A 36 -15.44 -13.08 16.74
N PRO A 37 -16.28 -14.09 17.06
CA PRO A 37 -15.88 -15.15 17.99
C PRO A 37 -14.73 -15.95 17.39
N ILE A 38 -13.56 -15.91 18.03
CA ILE A 38 -12.45 -16.81 17.74
C ILE A 38 -12.84 -18.16 18.33
N ALA A 39 -13.50 -18.99 17.51
CA ALA A 39 -13.67 -20.40 17.80
C ALA A 39 -12.30 -21.07 17.77
N SER A 40 -11.82 -21.46 18.94
CA SER A 40 -10.73 -22.41 19.13
C SER A 40 -11.20 -23.80 18.68
N ASP A 41 -10.91 -24.16 17.41
CA ASP A 41 -11.10 -25.52 16.91
C ASP A 41 -9.74 -26.22 16.75
N VAL A 42 -9.49 -27.12 17.70
CA VAL A 42 -8.36 -28.04 17.75
C VAL A 42 -8.69 -29.22 16.84
N GLY A 43 -8.30 -29.14 15.57
CA GLY A 43 -8.48 -30.19 14.58
C GLY A 43 -7.19 -30.95 14.29
N LYS A 44 -6.99 -32.08 14.99
CA LYS A 44 -5.99 -33.12 14.65
C LYS A 44 -6.28 -33.64 13.22
N ASN A 45 -5.25 -33.69 12.38
CA ASN A 45 -5.30 -34.45 11.13
C ASN A 45 -4.03 -35.29 11.01
N ASP A 46 -4.09 -36.49 11.58
CA ASP A 46 -3.27 -37.62 11.18
C ASP A 46 -3.76 -38.09 9.81
N ARG A 47 -2.94 -37.90 8.77
CA ARG A 47 -3.08 -38.61 7.50
C ARG A 47 -1.75 -39.11 6.99
N GLU A 48 -1.46 -40.31 7.45
CA GLU A 48 -0.77 -41.38 6.77
C GLU A 48 -1.22 -41.51 5.30
N SER A 49 -0.29 -41.51 4.35
CA SER A 49 -0.52 -42.00 2.98
C SER A 49 0.80 -42.36 2.32
N ALA A 50 0.72 -43.48 1.60
CA ALA A 50 1.80 -44.33 1.18
C ALA A 50 2.59 -43.88 -0.06
N LYS A 51 3.77 -44.49 -0.15
CA LYS A 51 4.54 -44.94 -1.33
C LYS A 51 3.80 -45.04 -2.66
N ALA A 52 4.51 -44.73 -3.76
CA ALA A 52 4.60 -45.46 -5.05
C ALA A 52 5.05 -44.48 -6.16
N SER A 53 6.30 -44.54 -6.65
CA SER A 53 6.82 -45.43 -7.70
C SER A 53 6.69 -44.88 -9.12
N GLY A 54 7.84 -44.80 -9.82
CA GLY A 54 7.95 -45.11 -11.25
C GLY A 54 7.94 -43.93 -12.22
N GLY A 55 8.80 -43.99 -13.25
CA GLY A 55 8.52 -43.27 -14.50
C GLY A 55 9.71 -42.65 -15.25
N LEU A 56 10.55 -43.52 -15.80
CA LEU A 56 11.66 -43.24 -16.72
C LEU A 56 11.25 -42.46 -18.01
N SER A 57 12.18 -41.61 -18.50
CA SER A 57 12.56 -41.43 -19.92
C SER A 57 11.65 -40.68 -20.92
N LYS A 58 12.15 -39.59 -21.53
CA LYS A 58 12.69 -39.52 -22.92
C LYS A 58 12.65 -38.11 -23.56
N LYS A 59 13.83 -37.70 -24.03
CA LYS A 59 14.18 -37.17 -25.37
C LYS A 59 13.56 -35.84 -25.88
N THR A 60 14.49 -34.92 -26.19
CA THR A 60 14.41 -33.82 -27.16
C THR A 60 14.07 -34.31 -28.59
N PRO A 61 13.51 -33.45 -29.48
CA PRO A 61 14.39 -32.71 -30.41
C PRO A 61 13.96 -31.27 -30.76
N LYS A 62 14.94 -30.54 -31.32
CA LYS A 62 14.92 -29.19 -31.89
C LYS A 62 13.88 -29.01 -33.01
N ALA A 63 13.28 -27.82 -33.11
CA ALA A 63 12.92 -27.22 -34.41
C ALA A 63 12.89 -25.69 -34.33
N LYS A 64 13.56 -25.07 -35.31
CA LYS A 64 13.64 -23.63 -35.59
C LYS A 64 12.31 -23.15 -36.17
N THR A 65 11.79 -22.02 -35.69
CA THR A 65 10.87 -21.20 -36.50
C THR A 65 11.14 -19.72 -36.32
N ALA A 66 11.12 -19.04 -37.45
CA ALA A 66 11.49 -17.68 -37.77
C ALA A 66 11.04 -16.58 -36.79
N GLY A 67 11.88 -15.55 -36.71
CA GLY A 67 11.63 -14.31 -35.99
C GLY A 67 10.31 -13.68 -36.39
N ARG A 68 9.36 -13.69 -35.45
CA ARG A 68 8.18 -12.85 -35.51
C ARG A 68 8.55 -11.52 -34.88
N VAL A 69 8.77 -10.51 -35.71
CA VAL A 69 8.88 -9.10 -35.32
C VAL A 69 7.60 -8.74 -34.57
N GLN A 70 7.64 -8.85 -33.24
CA GLN A 70 6.57 -8.37 -32.38
C GLN A 70 6.71 -6.86 -32.32
N THR A 71 6.05 -6.18 -33.26
CA THR A 71 5.71 -4.77 -33.12
C THR A 71 4.93 -4.62 -31.81
N LYS A 72 5.63 -4.17 -30.76
CA LYS A 72 5.07 -3.89 -29.44
C LYS A 72 4.00 -2.83 -29.61
N ARG A 73 2.76 -3.27 -29.76
CA ARG A 73 1.57 -2.42 -29.60
C ARG A 73 1.68 -1.80 -28.21
N LYS A 74 2.02 -0.50 -28.16
CA LYS A 74 1.96 0.32 -26.95
C LYS A 74 0.50 0.33 -26.52
N LYS A 75 0.12 -0.58 -25.62
CA LYS A 75 -1.18 -0.55 -24.97
C LYS A 75 -1.26 0.77 -24.22
N SER A 76 -2.28 1.55 -24.58
CA SER A 76 -2.74 2.76 -23.92
C SER A 76 -2.94 2.48 -22.44
N GLN A 77 -1.91 2.69 -21.63
CA GLN A 77 -2.13 2.93 -20.21
C GLN A 77 -2.79 4.31 -20.14
N SER A 78 -3.98 4.35 -19.53
CA SER A 78 -4.66 5.59 -19.21
C SER A 78 -3.67 6.55 -18.56
N PRO A 79 -3.63 7.82 -18.99
CA PRO A 79 -2.76 8.80 -18.36
C PRO A 79 -3.07 8.85 -16.85
N PRO A 80 -2.05 9.09 -16.01
CA PRO A 80 -2.29 9.34 -14.59
C PRO A 80 -3.26 10.50 -14.45
N SER A 81 -4.19 10.39 -13.50
CA SER A 81 -5.17 11.46 -13.23
C SER A 81 -4.52 12.67 -12.58
N LYS A 82 -3.38 12.47 -11.93
CA LYS A 82 -2.65 13.52 -11.21
C LYS A 82 -1.43 14.01 -11.96
N GLY A 83 -1.13 15.29 -11.76
CA GLY A 83 0.07 15.92 -12.27
C GLY A 83 1.34 15.27 -11.69
N LEU A 84 2.42 15.33 -12.46
CA LEU A 84 3.71 14.75 -12.06
C LEU A 84 4.26 15.41 -10.78
N GLU A 85 4.03 16.72 -10.62
CA GLU A 85 4.40 17.49 -9.41
C GLU A 85 3.62 17.04 -8.17
N GLU A 86 2.31 16.75 -8.31
CA GLU A 86 1.52 16.22 -7.19
C GLU A 86 2.03 14.85 -6.74
N LEU A 87 2.39 13.97 -7.68
CA LEU A 87 2.96 12.67 -7.36
C LEU A 87 4.31 12.77 -6.62
N ARG A 88 5.13 13.77 -6.96
CA ARG A 88 6.38 14.06 -6.25
C ARG A 88 6.15 14.56 -4.83
N ASN A 89 5.14 15.41 -4.64
CA ASN A 89 4.75 15.88 -3.31
C ASN A 89 4.29 14.72 -2.42
N ILE A 90 3.43 13.84 -2.96
CA ILE A 90 2.97 12.65 -2.24
C ILE A 90 4.14 11.71 -1.93
N LEU A 91 5.07 11.52 -2.87
CA LEU A 91 6.27 10.72 -2.63
C LEU A 91 7.12 11.29 -1.48
N SER A 92 7.30 12.60 -1.45
CA SER A 92 8.04 13.29 -0.39
C SER A 92 7.34 13.13 0.97
N GLU A 93 6.01 13.22 1.00
CA GLU A 93 5.21 13.00 2.20
C GLU A 93 5.35 11.56 2.71
N LEU A 94 5.32 10.57 1.81
CA LEU A 94 5.53 9.16 2.14
C LEU A 94 6.94 8.88 2.66
N GLN A 95 7.96 9.51 2.09
CA GLN A 95 9.34 9.39 2.56
C GLN A 95 9.54 9.97 3.96
N ASN A 96 8.74 10.97 4.34
CA ASN A 96 8.78 11.57 5.68
C ASN A 96 7.90 10.84 6.70
N ALA A 97 7.06 9.90 6.29
CA ALA A 97 6.16 9.18 7.18
C ALA A 97 6.90 8.22 8.12
N ASN A 98 6.74 8.42 9.45
CA ASN A 98 7.44 7.65 10.47
C ASN A 98 6.79 6.30 10.83
N ALA A 99 5.62 6.00 10.27
CA ALA A 99 4.91 4.74 10.51
C ALA A 99 4.26 4.24 9.22
N ARG A 100 4.17 2.91 9.09
CA ARG A 100 3.51 2.25 7.95
C ARG A 100 2.04 2.70 7.84
N ASP A 101 1.33 2.78 8.95
CA ASP A 101 -0.08 3.22 8.99
C ASP A 101 -0.28 4.64 8.46
N VAL A 102 0.65 5.55 8.76
CA VAL A 102 0.61 6.93 8.26
C VAL A 102 0.77 6.93 6.74
N GLY A 103 1.71 6.16 6.19
CA GLY A 103 1.89 6.03 4.75
C GLY A 103 0.63 5.52 4.03
N THR A 104 -0.02 4.50 4.59
CA THR A 104 -1.28 3.97 4.05
C THR A 104 -2.40 5.02 4.09
N ARG A 105 -2.48 5.82 5.17
CA ARG A 105 -3.46 6.91 5.27
C ARG A 105 -3.21 7.99 4.23
N VAL A 106 -1.96 8.39 3.99
CA VAL A 106 -1.60 9.38 2.95
C VAL A 106 -2.09 8.92 1.58
N LEU A 107 -1.79 7.67 1.21
CA LEU A 107 -2.24 7.08 -0.07
C LEU A 107 -3.77 7.09 -0.20
N LYS A 108 -4.49 6.70 0.87
CA LYS A 108 -5.96 6.65 0.90
C LYS A 108 -6.59 8.05 0.84
N ASN A 109 -6.04 9.02 1.55
CA ASN A 109 -6.52 10.40 1.57
C ASN A 109 -6.45 11.04 0.17
N HIS A 110 -5.40 10.71 -0.57
CA HIS A 110 -5.20 11.18 -1.93
C HIS A 110 -6.07 10.45 -2.97
N LYS A 111 -6.80 9.38 -2.62
CA LYS A 111 -7.69 8.62 -3.53
C LYS A 111 -7.01 8.29 -4.87
N LEU A 112 -5.79 7.76 -4.81
CA LEU A 112 -5.00 7.48 -6.00
C LEU A 112 -5.61 6.32 -6.80
N ILE A 113 -5.67 6.49 -8.12
CA ILE A 113 -6.06 5.39 -9.01
C ILE A 113 -4.86 4.46 -9.27
N LYS A 114 -5.13 3.26 -9.78
CA LYS A 114 -4.08 2.29 -10.13
C LYS A 114 -2.99 2.88 -11.05
N ALA A 115 -3.37 3.74 -12.00
CA ALA A 115 -2.41 4.39 -12.89
C ALA A 115 -1.46 5.34 -12.15
N ASP A 116 -1.98 6.10 -11.17
CA ASP A 116 -1.19 7.02 -10.34
C ASP A 116 -0.23 6.24 -9.43
N LEU A 117 -0.69 5.14 -8.81
CA LEU A 117 0.17 4.28 -8.00
C LEU A 117 1.31 3.66 -8.82
N ILE A 118 1.04 3.28 -10.07
CA ILE A 118 2.07 2.79 -10.99
C ILE A 118 3.06 3.91 -11.33
N ALA A 119 2.58 5.13 -11.57
CA ALA A 119 3.44 6.28 -11.84
C ALA A 119 4.32 6.61 -10.61
N LEU A 120 3.74 6.60 -9.41
CA LEU A 120 4.43 6.86 -8.15
C LEU A 120 5.51 5.80 -7.88
N ALA A 121 5.21 4.53 -8.12
CA ALA A 121 6.19 3.47 -8.00
C ALA A 121 7.33 3.56 -9.02
N LYS A 122 7.07 4.04 -10.24
CA LYS A 122 8.15 4.32 -11.20
C LYS A 122 9.06 5.45 -10.71
N LEU A 123 8.50 6.47 -10.05
CA LEU A 123 9.29 7.55 -9.44
C LEU A 123 10.10 7.07 -8.24
N ALA A 124 9.54 6.14 -7.46
CA ALA A 124 10.17 5.54 -6.29
C ALA A 124 11.08 4.34 -6.61
N ASP A 125 11.26 3.99 -7.88
CA ASP A 125 12.00 2.80 -8.35
C ASP A 125 11.52 1.46 -7.74
N VAL A 126 10.20 1.33 -7.56
CA VAL A 126 9.57 0.12 -6.99
C VAL A 126 9.09 -0.82 -8.10
N HIS A 127 9.43 -2.09 -7.97
CA HIS A 127 9.02 -3.11 -8.94
C HIS A 127 7.53 -3.46 -8.84
N ILE A 128 6.80 -3.29 -9.96
CA ILE A 128 5.37 -3.59 -10.08
C ILE A 128 5.11 -4.67 -11.13
N MET A 129 4.18 -5.58 -10.81
CA MET A 129 3.60 -6.52 -11.75
C MET A 129 2.25 -6.02 -12.29
N LYS A 130 1.94 -6.36 -13.54
CA LYS A 130 0.68 -5.93 -14.20
C LYS A 130 -0.58 -6.42 -13.47
N ASN A 131 -0.48 -7.58 -12.83
CA ASN A 131 -1.57 -8.22 -12.10
C ASN A 131 -1.68 -7.75 -10.65
N ASP A 132 -0.84 -6.80 -10.20
CA ASP A 132 -0.98 -6.25 -8.86
C ASP A 132 -2.30 -5.48 -8.73
N THR A 133 -3.01 -5.72 -7.64
CA THR A 133 -4.22 -4.98 -7.24
C THR A 133 -3.82 -3.64 -6.62
N VAL A 134 -4.78 -2.72 -6.48
CA VAL A 134 -4.54 -1.41 -5.84
C VAL A 134 -3.96 -1.58 -4.43
N SER A 135 -4.57 -2.44 -3.60
CA SER A 135 -4.06 -2.75 -2.25
C SER A 135 -2.63 -3.26 -2.25
N ARG A 136 -2.30 -4.19 -3.17
CA ARG A 136 -0.93 -4.72 -3.33
C ARG A 136 0.07 -3.65 -3.72
N LEU A 137 -0.33 -2.67 -4.53
CA LEU A 137 0.53 -1.55 -4.92
C LEU A 137 0.78 -0.61 -3.75
N GLU A 138 -0.25 -0.30 -2.97
CA GLU A 138 -0.14 0.52 -1.76
C GLU A 138 0.81 -0.12 -0.75
N GLU A 139 0.60 -1.39 -0.43
CA GLU A 139 1.46 -2.16 0.48
C GLU A 139 2.92 -2.18 0.00
N LYS A 140 3.17 -2.45 -1.27
CA LYS A 140 4.53 -2.46 -1.83
C LYS A 140 5.21 -1.10 -1.72
N LEU A 141 4.49 -0.02 -2.02
CA LEU A 141 5.01 1.33 -1.90
C LEU A 141 5.36 1.66 -0.45
N VAL A 142 4.45 1.40 0.48
CA VAL A 142 4.66 1.62 1.91
C VAL A 142 5.85 0.79 2.43
N GLU A 143 5.92 -0.49 2.08
CA GLU A 143 7.01 -1.36 2.54
C GLU A 143 8.37 -0.93 1.97
N THR A 144 8.41 -0.56 0.68
CA THR A 144 9.67 -0.18 0.04
C THR A 144 10.17 1.18 0.54
N LEU A 145 9.28 2.16 0.74
CA LEU A 145 9.65 3.51 1.15
C LEU A 145 9.85 3.64 2.67
N ILE A 146 8.92 3.11 3.45
CA ILE A 146 8.88 3.28 4.90
C ILE A 146 9.47 2.05 5.59
N GLY A 147 9.05 0.86 5.18
CA GLY A 147 9.49 -0.40 5.79
C GLY A 147 11.01 -0.59 5.74
N SER A 148 11.62 -0.36 4.58
CA SER A 148 13.08 -0.45 4.41
C SER A 148 13.85 0.47 5.36
N ARG A 149 13.36 1.69 5.55
CA ARG A 149 13.94 2.69 6.46
C ARG A 149 13.76 2.30 7.92
N LEU A 150 12.55 1.91 8.32
CA LEU A 150 12.26 1.48 9.69
C LEU A 150 13.09 0.26 10.08
N ASN A 151 13.21 -0.71 9.17
CA ASN A 151 14.05 -1.89 9.40
C ASN A 151 15.52 -1.50 9.57
N SER A 152 16.02 -0.60 8.71
CA SER A 152 17.40 -0.09 8.82
C SER A 152 17.65 0.63 10.14
N GLN A 153 16.69 1.42 10.62
CA GLN A 153 16.77 2.13 11.90
C GLN A 153 16.72 1.19 13.10
N ALA A 154 15.87 0.16 13.04
CA ALA A 154 15.75 -0.88 14.06
C ALA A 154 17.05 -1.68 14.20
N ILE A 155 17.64 -2.11 13.07
CA ILE A 155 18.92 -2.83 13.05
C ILE A 155 20.06 -1.97 13.63
N ARG A 156 20.03 -0.65 13.39
CA ARG A 156 21.03 0.29 13.92
C ARG A 156 20.83 0.64 15.40
N GLY A 157 19.75 0.17 16.03
CA GLY A 157 19.41 0.54 17.41
C GLY A 157 19.04 2.03 17.58
N THR A 158 18.71 2.72 16.50
CA THR A 158 18.32 4.15 16.53
C THR A 158 16.83 4.35 16.77
N LEU A 159 16.04 3.28 16.65
CA LEU A 159 14.62 3.30 16.92
C LEU A 159 14.44 3.17 18.43
N ASN A 160 14.25 4.30 19.11
CA ASN A 160 13.81 4.33 20.51
C ASN A 160 12.39 3.77 20.57
N LEU A 161 12.25 2.44 20.66
CA LEU A 161 11.04 1.85 21.21
C LEU A 161 11.11 2.10 22.72
N PRO A 162 10.10 2.76 23.33
CA PRO A 162 9.95 2.67 24.77
C PRO A 162 9.70 1.20 25.14
N ASP A 163 10.51 0.68 26.09
CA ASP A 163 10.35 -0.64 26.70
C ASP A 163 8.98 -0.81 27.38
#